data_AF-A0A4Q7CIN0-F1
#
_entry.id   AF-A0A4Q7CIN0-F1
#
_cell.length_a   1.000
_cell.length_b   1.000
_cell.length_c   1.000
_cell.angle_alpha   90.00
_cell.angle_beta   90.00
_cell.angle_gamma   90.00
#
_symmetry.space_group_name_H-M   'P 1'
#
loop_
_entity.id
_entity.type
_entity.pdbx_description
1 polymer ?
#
loop_
_entity_poly.entity_id
_entity_poly.type
_entity_poly.pdbx_seq_one_letter_code
_entity_poly.pdbx_strand_id
1 'polypeptide(L)'
;SESISTNRLGKLFYELIINDISLIDDLSEKLYLSRTALNTLVTELKEKIKEYNLQIIGKPNVGISLKGKEIYIRKFAIEKLPKILNEEELPQPLNEKLDKLKNTMNLDTQTFFNLQNSIKITLLRLSKHKFIEKDSFKNTDAAIFKSNEFNT
;
A
#
# COMPACT_ATOMS: atom_id res chain seq x y z
N SER A 1 -9.26 -2.14 17.98
CA SER A 1 -8.15 -1.22 18.34
C SER A 1 -6.98 -1.56 17.45
N GLU A 2 -6.55 -0.63 16.60
CA GLU A 2 -5.36 -0.84 15.78
C GLU A 2 -4.13 -0.80 16.69
N SER A 3 -3.22 -1.77 16.57
CA SER A 3 -2.02 -1.75 17.39
C SER A 3 -1.15 -0.56 16.97
N ILE A 4 -0.50 0.10 17.94
CA ILE A 4 0.45 1.19 17.67
C ILE A 4 1.54 0.74 16.66
N SER A 5 1.89 -0.54 16.67
CA SER A 5 2.82 -1.14 15.71
C SER A 5 2.29 -1.11 14.26
N THR A 6 1.03 -1.50 14.06
CA THR A 6 0.37 -1.49 12.74
C THR A 6 0.34 -0.07 12.15
N ASN A 7 0.08 0.94 12.97
CA ASN A 7 0.07 2.34 12.54
C ASN A 7 1.48 2.82 12.11
N ARG A 8 2.51 2.49 12.88
CA ARG A 8 3.91 2.87 12.57
C ARG A 8 4.42 2.20 11.29
N LEU A 9 4.12 0.91 11.11
CA LEU A 9 4.51 0.17 9.91
C LEU A 9 3.82 0.73 8.65
N GLY A 10 2.54 1.13 8.79
CA GLY A 10 1.81 1.83 7.74
C GLY A 10 2.45 3.17 7.36
N LYS A 11 2.87 3.98 8.35
CA LYS A 11 3.59 5.24 8.11
C LYS A 11 4.93 5.04 7.43
N LEU A 12 5.72 4.03 7.84
CA LEU A 12 6.97 3.70 7.15
C LEU A 12 6.70 3.33 5.69
N PHE A 13 5.73 2.45 5.45
CA PHE A 13 5.38 2.06 4.09
C PHE A 13 4.89 3.27 3.26
N TYR A 14 4.09 4.17 3.86
CA TYR A 14 3.66 5.42 3.22
C TYR A 14 4.85 6.23 2.72
N GLU A 15 5.82 6.51 3.60
CA GLU A 15 7.03 7.26 3.23
C GLU A 15 7.80 6.60 2.09
N LEU A 16 7.88 5.26 2.06
CA LEU A 16 8.57 4.51 1.01
C LEU A 16 7.82 4.48 -0.32
N ILE A 17 6.50 4.69 -0.34
CA ILE A 17 5.74 4.78 -1.58
C ILE A 17 5.65 6.24 -2.09
N ILE A 18 5.73 7.25 -1.25
CA ILE A 18 5.69 8.64 -1.74
C ILE A 18 7.05 9.17 -2.19
N ASN A 19 8.14 8.49 -1.83
CA ASN A 19 9.52 8.84 -2.19
C ASN A 19 10.21 7.70 -2.95
N ASP A 20 11.07 8.04 -3.92
CA ASP A 20 11.89 7.03 -4.62
C ASP A 20 13.03 6.48 -3.76
N ILE A 21 13.59 7.34 -2.91
CA ILE A 21 14.65 7.05 -1.95
C ILE A 21 14.31 7.78 -0.67
N SER A 22 14.46 7.10 0.47
CA SER A 22 14.26 7.67 1.80
C SER A 22 15.52 7.47 2.64
N LEU A 23 16.06 8.57 3.18
CA LEU A 23 17.17 8.49 4.13
C LEU A 23 16.67 7.95 5.47
N ILE A 24 17.49 7.13 6.12
CA ILE A 24 17.15 6.58 7.44
C ILE A 24 16.96 7.70 8.46
N ASP A 25 17.72 8.78 8.35
CA ASP A 25 17.69 9.88 9.32
C ASP A 25 16.40 10.69 9.17
N ASP A 26 16.02 11.04 7.95
CA ASP A 26 14.75 11.71 7.64
C ASP A 26 13.54 10.86 8.07
N LEU A 27 13.60 9.54 7.83
CA LEU A 27 12.54 8.61 8.28
C LEU A 27 12.46 8.58 9.81
N SER A 28 13.61 8.55 10.49
CA SER A 28 13.67 8.56 11.95
C SER A 28 13.03 9.81 12.53
N GLU A 29 13.29 10.98 11.93
CA GLU A 29 12.68 12.25 12.31
C GLU A 29 11.17 12.25 12.07
N LYS A 30 10.74 11.96 10.83
CA LYS A 30 9.31 11.95 10.44
C LYS A 30 8.46 10.99 11.26
N LEU A 31 9.00 9.82 11.59
CA LEU A 31 8.29 8.80 12.36
C LEU A 31 8.46 8.98 13.88
N TYR A 32 9.27 9.94 14.32
CA TYR A 32 9.65 10.14 15.73
C TYR A 32 10.22 8.86 16.36
N LEU A 33 11.13 8.20 15.66
CA LEU A 33 11.76 6.94 16.07
C LEU A 33 13.28 7.06 16.14
N SER A 34 13.89 6.41 17.15
CA SER A 34 15.34 6.20 17.16
C SER A 34 15.78 5.35 15.96
N ARG A 35 17.04 5.49 15.53
CA ARG A 35 17.58 4.67 14.42
C ARG A 35 17.40 3.17 14.66
N THR A 36 17.63 2.70 15.90
CA THR A 36 17.44 1.30 16.27
C THR A 36 15.99 0.87 16.10
N ALA A 37 15.03 1.66 16.58
CA ALA A 37 13.61 1.36 16.44
C ALA A 37 13.15 1.37 14.96
N LEU A 38 13.66 2.32 14.16
CA LEU A 38 13.40 2.37 12.73
C LEU A 38 13.97 1.14 12.01
N ASN A 39 15.19 0.70 12.34
CA ASN A 39 15.80 -0.48 11.74
C ASN A 39 15.00 -1.76 12.06
N THR A 40 14.49 -1.90 13.29
CA THR A 40 13.57 -2.99 13.66
C THR A 40 12.29 -2.92 12.83
N LEU A 41 11.69 -1.74 12.68
CA LEU A 41 10.47 -1.55 11.89
C LEU A 41 10.68 -1.84 10.40
N VAL A 42 11.82 -1.43 9.82
CA VAL A 42 12.21 -1.77 8.45
C VAL A 42 12.37 -3.28 8.29
N THR A 43 12.95 -3.96 9.28
CA THR A 43 13.11 -5.42 9.26
C THR A 43 11.76 -6.12 9.30
N GLU A 44 10.85 -5.67 10.16
CA GLU A 44 9.47 -6.18 10.20
C GLU A 44 8.75 -5.97 8.87
N LEU A 45 8.87 -4.77 8.28
CA LEU A 45 8.25 -4.46 6.99
C LEU A 45 8.80 -5.35 5.87
N LYS A 46 10.12 -5.58 5.84
CA LYS A 46 10.76 -6.49 4.85
C LYS A 46 10.14 -7.89 4.85
N GLU A 47 9.88 -8.46 6.03
CA GLU A 47 9.28 -9.78 6.13
C GLU A 47 7.84 -9.80 5.58
N LYS A 48 7.03 -8.78 5.93
CA LYS A 48 5.63 -8.71 5.48
C LYS A 48 5.48 -8.49 3.97
N ILE A 49 6.34 -7.68 3.36
CA ILE A 49 6.21 -7.33 1.94
C ILE A 49 6.76 -8.43 1.02
N LYS A 50 7.60 -9.34 1.54
CA LYS A 50 8.23 -10.41 0.77
C LYS A 50 7.20 -11.34 0.12
N GLU A 51 6.09 -11.62 0.80
CA GLU A 51 4.96 -12.43 0.30
C GLU A 51 4.31 -11.83 -0.97
N TYR A 52 4.54 -10.54 -1.23
CA TYR A 52 4.04 -9.80 -2.38
C TYR A 52 5.10 -9.61 -3.48
N ASN A 53 6.24 -10.29 -3.40
CA ASN A 53 7.39 -10.08 -4.29
C ASN A 53 7.91 -8.64 -4.29
N LEU A 54 7.83 -7.99 -3.13
CA LEU A 54 8.38 -6.66 -2.90
C LEU A 54 9.65 -6.77 -2.04
N GLN A 55 10.53 -5.79 -2.17
CA GLN A 55 11.79 -5.73 -1.42
C GLN A 55 12.16 -4.30 -1.07
N ILE A 56 12.80 -4.11 0.08
CA ILE A 56 13.45 -2.84 0.44
C ILE A 56 14.95 -3.01 0.21
N ILE A 57 15.47 -2.27 -0.78
CA ILE A 57 16.91 -2.21 -1.04
C ILE A 57 17.50 -0.97 -0.37
N GLY A 58 18.67 -1.13 0.23
CA GLY A 58 19.39 -0.03 0.88
C GLY A 58 20.81 0.08 0.37
N LYS A 59 21.32 1.31 0.27
CA LYS A 59 22.74 1.57 0.01
C LYS A 59 23.28 2.51 1.10
N PRO A 60 24.47 2.21 1.68
CA PRO A 60 25.11 3.09 2.66
C PRO A 60 25.22 4.52 2.12
N ASN A 61 24.91 5.50 2.98
CA ASN A 61 24.95 6.94 2.67
C ASN A 61 24.03 7.41 1.51
N VAL A 62 23.08 6.57 1.07
CA VAL A 62 22.10 6.92 0.01
C VAL A 62 20.67 6.77 0.51
N GLY A 63 20.40 5.78 1.36
CA GLY A 63 19.07 5.53 1.90
C GLY A 63 18.48 4.20 1.45
N ILE A 64 17.17 4.06 1.62
CA ILE A 64 16.39 2.86 1.29
C ILE A 64 15.30 3.17 0.26
N SER A 65 14.91 2.17 -0.52
CA SER A 65 13.84 2.28 -1.51
C SER A 65 13.04 0.99 -1.61
N LEU A 66 11.72 1.12 -1.81
CA LEU A 66 10.84 -0.01 -2.09
C LEU A 66 10.92 -0.38 -3.58
N LYS A 67 11.07 -1.67 -3.88
CA LYS A 67 11.11 -2.22 -5.24
C LYS A 67 10.13 -3.38 -5.39
N GLY A 68 9.64 -3.55 -6.61
CA GLY A 68 8.68 -4.57 -7.00
C GLY A 68 7.75 -4.01 -8.07
N LYS A 69 6.87 -4.85 -8.63
CA LYS A 69 5.88 -4.39 -9.61
C LYS A 69 4.85 -3.50 -8.93
N GLU A 70 4.41 -2.47 -9.64
CA GLU A 70 3.50 -1.47 -9.08
C GLU A 70 2.16 -2.08 -8.62
N ILE A 71 1.66 -3.10 -9.32
CA ILE A 71 0.43 -3.80 -8.91
C ILE A 71 0.54 -4.43 -7.52
N TYR A 72 1.72 -4.95 -7.15
CA TYR A 72 1.93 -5.60 -5.86
C TYR A 72 2.12 -4.59 -4.73
N ILE A 73 2.72 -3.42 -5.03
CA ILE A 73 2.79 -2.30 -4.08
C ILE A 73 1.38 -1.84 -3.71
N ARG A 74 0.53 -1.63 -4.72
CA ARG A 74 -0.87 -1.24 -4.50
C ARG A 74 -1.66 -2.32 -3.75
N LYS A 75 -1.49 -3.59 -4.15
CA LYS A 75 -2.15 -4.72 -3.50
C LYS A 75 -1.79 -4.83 -2.01
N PHE A 76 -0.51 -4.74 -1.67
CA PHE A 76 -0.07 -4.77 -0.28
C PHE A 76 -0.69 -3.62 0.53
N ALA A 77 -0.67 -2.40 -0.01
CA ALA A 77 -1.22 -1.24 0.67
C ALA A 77 -2.73 -1.40 0.94
N ILE A 78 -3.49 -1.88 -0.04
CA ILE A 78 -4.94 -2.08 0.07
C ILE A 78 -5.28 -3.20 1.06
N GLU A 79 -4.61 -4.35 0.96
CA GLU A 79 -4.96 -5.54 1.75
C GLU A 79 -4.43 -5.50 3.18
N LYS A 80 -3.22 -4.96 3.39
CA LYS A 80 -2.54 -5.02 4.69
C LYS A 80 -2.59 -3.69 5.45
N LEU A 81 -2.83 -2.58 4.76
CA LEU A 81 -2.78 -1.24 5.34
C LEU A 81 -4.02 -0.40 4.94
N PRO A 82 -5.26 -0.90 5.17
CA PRO A 82 -6.50 -0.30 4.66
C PRO A 82 -6.81 1.10 5.24
N LYS A 83 -5.97 1.64 6.13
CA LYS A 83 -6.14 2.94 6.77
C LYS A 83 -4.98 3.91 6.53
N ILE A 84 -4.03 3.53 5.68
CA ILE A 84 -2.81 4.31 5.41
C ILE A 84 -3.11 5.72 4.87
N LEU A 85 -4.27 5.93 4.23
CA LEU A 85 -4.73 7.23 3.69
C LEU A 85 -6.05 7.69 4.32
N ASN A 86 -6.30 7.36 5.59
CA ASN A 86 -7.54 7.76 6.25
C ASN A 86 -7.74 9.27 6.30
N GLU A 87 -6.65 10.02 6.49
CA GLU A 87 -6.66 11.48 6.58
C GLU A 87 -6.72 12.17 5.21
N GLU A 88 -6.43 11.45 4.12
CA GLU A 88 -6.53 12.02 2.77
C GLU A 88 -7.97 11.95 2.27
N GLU A 89 -8.54 13.10 1.95
CA GLU A 89 -9.87 13.18 1.34
C GLU A 89 -9.79 13.06 -0.19
N LEU A 90 -10.74 12.33 -0.77
CA LEU A 90 -10.93 12.37 -2.22
C LEU A 90 -11.54 13.72 -2.61
N PRO A 91 -11.24 14.24 -3.81
CA PRO A 91 -11.87 15.45 -4.32
C PRO A 91 -13.40 15.34 -4.24
N GLN A 92 -14.07 16.39 -3.75
CA GLN A 92 -15.52 16.39 -3.53
C GLN A 92 -16.33 15.85 -4.72
N PRO A 93 -16.07 16.24 -5.99
CA PRO A 93 -16.84 15.71 -7.12
C PRO A 93 -16.72 14.20 -7.32
N LEU A 94 -15.61 13.59 -6.88
CA LEU A 94 -15.41 12.14 -6.92
C LEU A 94 -16.12 11.46 -5.75
N ASN A 95 -16.06 12.03 -4.54
CA ASN A 95 -16.80 11.52 -3.38
C ASN A 95 -18.31 11.47 -3.66
N GLU A 96 -18.90 12.54 -4.19
CA GLU A 96 -20.33 12.57 -4.53
C GLU A 96 -20.74 11.49 -5.54
N LYS A 97 -19.86 11.18 -6.51
CA LYS A 97 -20.09 10.08 -7.46
C LYS A 97 -19.99 8.72 -6.79
N LEU A 98 -19.04 8.53 -5.87
CA LEU A 98 -18.88 7.29 -5.11
C LEU A 98 -20.07 7.06 -4.18
N ASP A 99 -20.59 8.09 -3.51
CA ASP A 99 -21.77 7.97 -2.66
C ASP A 99 -23.02 7.57 -3.46
N LYS A 100 -23.20 8.12 -4.66
CA LYS A 100 -24.25 7.67 -5.58
C LYS A 100 -24.06 6.19 -5.94
N LEU A 101 -22.85 5.78 -6.28
CA LEU A 101 -22.53 4.39 -6.62
C LEU A 101 -22.83 3.42 -5.46
N LYS A 102 -22.48 3.80 -4.23
CA LYS A 102 -22.79 3.04 -3.01
C LYS A 102 -24.27 2.70 -2.92
N ASN A 103 -25.12 3.71 -3.12
CA ASN A 103 -26.56 3.56 -3.04
C ASN A 103 -27.13 2.77 -4.23
N THR A 104 -26.65 3.03 -5.46
CA THR A 104 -27.14 2.33 -6.65
C THR A 104 -26.80 0.84 -6.63
N MET A 105 -25.64 0.47 -6.08
CA MET A 105 -25.20 -0.93 -6.01
C MET A 105 -25.47 -1.59 -4.66
N ASN A 106 -26.11 -0.90 -3.71
CA ASN A 106 -26.32 -1.37 -2.33
C ASN A 106 -25.03 -1.91 -1.67
N LEU A 107 -23.91 -1.19 -1.84
CA LEU A 107 -22.64 -1.60 -1.25
C LEU A 107 -22.69 -1.44 0.27
N ASP A 108 -22.30 -2.49 0.98
CA ASP A 108 -22.11 -2.40 2.43
C ASP A 108 -20.95 -1.46 2.77
N THR A 109 -20.92 -1.01 4.03
CA THR A 109 -19.93 -0.04 4.51
C THR A 109 -18.49 -0.49 4.29
N GLN A 110 -18.18 -1.78 4.48
CA GLN A 110 -16.82 -2.30 4.34
C GLN A 110 -16.41 -2.37 2.87
N THR A 111 -17.29 -2.85 1.99
CA THR A 111 -17.04 -2.87 0.54
C THR A 111 -16.82 -1.46 -0.01
N PHE A 112 -17.66 -0.51 0.40
CA PHE A 112 -17.51 0.89 0.00
C PHE A 112 -16.21 1.51 0.49
N PHE A 113 -15.84 1.28 1.75
CA PHE A 113 -14.57 1.73 2.32
C PHE A 113 -13.37 1.16 1.56
N ASN A 114 -13.39 -0.14 1.25
CA ASN A 114 -12.33 -0.80 0.47
C ASN A 114 -12.21 -0.19 -0.94
N LEU A 115 -13.33 0.11 -1.59
CA LEU A 115 -13.35 0.78 -2.88
C LEU A 115 -12.71 2.17 -2.79
N GLN A 116 -13.14 3.00 -1.83
CA GLN A 116 -12.56 4.33 -1.61
C GLN A 116 -11.06 4.26 -1.38
N ASN A 117 -10.59 3.33 -0.53
CA ASN A 117 -9.15 3.16 -0.28
C ASN A 117 -8.38 2.73 -1.52
N SER A 118 -8.92 1.79 -2.32
CA SER A 118 -8.28 1.35 -3.56
C SER A 118 -8.10 2.51 -4.55
N ILE A 119 -9.09 3.41 -4.60
CA ILE A 119 -9.04 4.63 -5.42
C ILE A 119 -8.01 5.60 -4.88
N LYS A 120 -8.02 5.91 -3.57
CA LYS A 120 -7.04 6.79 -2.92
C LYS A 120 -5.61 6.33 -3.19
N ILE A 121 -5.31 5.04 -2.97
CA ILE A 121 -3.99 4.46 -3.24
C ILE A 121 -3.63 4.59 -4.71
N THR A 122 -4.56 4.28 -5.60
CA THR A 122 -4.32 4.40 -7.05
C THR A 122 -3.98 5.83 -7.44
N LEU A 123 -4.75 6.82 -6.96
CA LEU A 123 -4.51 8.23 -7.26
C LEU A 123 -3.18 8.73 -6.68
N LEU A 124 -2.85 8.36 -5.44
CA LEU A 124 -1.56 8.66 -4.82
C LEU A 124 -0.40 8.14 -5.68
N ARG A 125 -0.46 6.88 -6.13
CA ARG A 125 0.60 6.29 -6.94
C ARG A 125 0.71 6.93 -8.32
N LEU A 126 -0.42 7.27 -8.94
CA LEU A 126 -0.43 8.01 -10.20
C LEU A 126 0.19 9.40 -10.07
N SER A 127 -0.07 10.13 -8.98
CA SER A 127 0.54 11.44 -8.74
C SER A 127 2.07 11.37 -8.56
N LYS A 128 2.60 10.21 -8.18
CA LYS A 128 4.04 9.90 -8.13
C LYS A 128 4.59 9.31 -9.43
N HIS A 129 3.83 9.35 -10.52
CA HIS A 129 4.18 8.78 -11.82
C HIS A 129 4.47 7.26 -11.77
N LYS A 130 3.80 6.54 -10.87
CA LYS A 130 3.97 5.08 -10.68
C LYS A 130 2.80 4.35 -11.35
N PHE A 131 3.02 3.96 -12.60
CA PHE A 131 2.03 3.27 -13.43
C PHE A 131 2.21 1.75 -13.34
N ILE A 132 1.09 1.02 -13.45
CA ILE A 132 1.14 -0.44 -13.60
C ILE A 132 1.70 -0.78 -14.98
N GLU A 133 2.69 -1.67 -15.01
CA GLU A 133 3.35 -2.14 -16.20
C GLU A 133 2.41 -3.00 -17.05
N LYS A 134 2.50 -2.91 -18.39
CA LYS A 134 1.57 -3.57 -19.33
C LYS A 134 1.58 -5.11 -19.24
N ASP A 135 2.67 -5.69 -18.73
CA ASP A 135 2.88 -7.13 -18.58
C ASP A 135 2.73 -7.61 -17.12
N SER A 136 2.26 -6.75 -16.21
CA SER A 136 2.14 -7.08 -14.79
C SER A 136 1.21 -8.25 -14.48
N PHE A 137 0.33 -8.62 -15.42
CA PHE A 137 -0.60 -9.76 -15.31
C PHE A 137 -0.18 -11.00 -16.13
N LYS A 138 0.94 -10.97 -16.87
CA LYS A 138 1.33 -12.13 -17.71
C LYS A 138 1.80 -13.36 -16.92
N ASN A 139 2.05 -13.21 -15.62
CA ASN A 139 2.49 -14.29 -14.73
C ASN A 139 1.45 -14.67 -13.65
N THR A 140 0.23 -14.12 -13.68
CA THR A 140 -0.80 -14.38 -12.67
C THR A 140 -1.68 -15.62 -12.96
N ASP A 141 -1.52 -16.24 -14.14
CA ASP A 141 -2.49 -17.24 -14.63
C ASP A 141 -2.25 -18.70 -14.23
N ALA A 142 -1.29 -19.02 -13.37
CA ALA A 142 -1.09 -20.41 -12.92
C ALA A 142 -1.75 -20.75 -11.57
N ALA A 143 -1.99 -19.75 -10.72
CA ALA A 143 -2.41 -19.98 -9.32
C ALA A 143 -3.83 -19.49 -9.00
N ILE A 144 -4.38 -18.55 -9.76
CA ILE A 144 -5.69 -17.94 -9.45
C ILE A 144 -6.85 -18.85 -9.88
N PHE A 145 -6.65 -19.74 -10.85
CA PHE A 145 -7.67 -20.69 -11.34
C PHE A 145 -7.58 -22.10 -10.75
N LYS A 146 -6.80 -22.31 -9.68
CA LYS A 146 -6.81 -23.57 -8.90
C LYS A 146 -7.64 -23.46 -7.62
N SER A 147 -8.69 -22.64 -7.59
CA SER A 147 -9.74 -22.85 -6.59
C SER A 147 -10.54 -24.09 -7.01
N ASN A 148 -10.49 -25.14 -6.19
CA ASN A 148 -11.36 -26.31 -6.31
C ASN A 148 -12.82 -25.99 -5.90
N GLU A 149 -13.26 -24.73 -5.94
CA GLU A 149 -14.55 -24.30 -5.40
C GLU A 149 -15.72 -24.37 -6.40
N PHE A 150 -15.52 -24.95 -7.58
CA PHE A 150 -16.60 -25.24 -8.54
C PHE A 150 -16.66 -26.71 -8.99
N ASN A 151 -16.08 -27.63 -8.21
CA ASN A 151 -16.31 -29.07 -8.38
C ASN A 151 -17.13 -29.62 -7.20
N THR A 152 -18.42 -29.26 -7.17
CA THR A 152 -19.51 -30.07 -6.58
C THR A 152 -20.83 -29.60 -7.17
#